data_AF-A0A2D2MDW9-F1
#
_entry.id   AF-A0A2D2MDW9-F1
#
_cell.length_a   1.000
_cell.length_b   1.000
_cell.length_c   1.000
_cell.angle_alpha   90.00
_cell.angle_beta   90.00
_cell.angle_gamma   90.00
#
_symmetry.space_group_name_H-M   'P 1'
#
loop_
_entity.id
_entity.type
_entity.pdbx_description
1 polymer ?
#
loop_
_entity_poly.entity_id
_entity_poly.type
_entity_poly.pdbx_seq_one_letter_code
_entity_poly.pdbx_strand_id
1 'polypeptide(L)'
;MTASRHQQMLDSQSTLAQKIFQAVPIQEHWHCSNIYHLLRTTGTAADNRAVRRCLGELKEAGLVREPISGHFQRVTPKTAPSRKKEQDMPKEALKVVSATKKSEAGALDVLASLSHEVISVAEDFSQRLKRLAARIEEVALSVEAEREGNAERLAKFKQLQSLLKSLQGEQ
;
A
#
# COMPACT_ATOMS: atom_id res chain seq x y z
N MET A 1 -19.65 -15.07 24.71
CA MET A 1 -18.44 -14.63 25.44
C MET A 1 -18.87 -13.46 26.30
N THR A 2 -18.67 -13.50 27.62
CA THR A 2 -18.86 -12.33 28.48
C THR A 2 -17.74 -11.32 28.19
N ALA A 3 -18.04 -10.02 28.25
CA ALA A 3 -17.05 -8.97 27.93
C ALA A 3 -15.76 -9.09 28.76
N SER A 4 -15.86 -9.54 30.02
CA SER A 4 -14.73 -9.76 30.92
C SER A 4 -13.80 -10.89 30.48
N ARG A 5 -14.34 -12.00 29.93
CA ARG A 5 -13.50 -13.07 29.38
C ARG A 5 -12.80 -12.65 28.09
N HIS A 6 -13.42 -11.77 27.31
CA HIS A 6 -12.82 -11.23 26.10
C HIS A 6 -11.62 -10.32 26.41
N GLN A 7 -11.74 -9.49 27.45
CA GLN A 7 -10.63 -8.67 27.94
C GLN A 7 -9.49 -9.52 28.51
N GLN A 8 -9.79 -10.52 29.35
CA GLN A 8 -8.76 -11.43 29.87
C GLN A 8 -7.98 -12.15 28.75
N MET A 9 -8.65 -12.54 27.67
CA MET A 9 -8.01 -13.15 26.51
C MET A 9 -7.20 -12.16 25.67
N LEU A 10 -7.56 -10.88 25.66
CA LEU A 10 -6.74 -9.82 25.03
C LEU A 10 -5.52 -9.49 25.89
N ASP A 11 -5.69 -9.48 27.21
CA ASP A 11 -4.63 -9.22 28.18
C ASP A 11 -3.59 -10.35 28.19
N SER A 12 -3.99 -11.59 27.86
CA SER A 12 -3.06 -12.72 27.71
C SER A 12 -2.26 -12.71 26.40
N GLN A 13 -2.52 -11.79 25.48
CA GLN A 13 -1.82 -11.71 24.19
C GLN A 13 -0.63 -10.75 24.24
N SER A 14 0.26 -10.86 23.24
CA SER A 14 1.39 -9.94 23.11
C SER A 14 0.93 -8.49 22.93
N THR A 15 1.74 -7.54 23.41
CA THR A 15 1.48 -6.09 23.25
C THR A 15 1.33 -5.67 21.79
N LEU A 16 1.99 -6.38 20.87
CA LEU A 16 1.86 -6.19 19.43
C LEU A 16 0.49 -6.67 18.92
N ALA A 17 0.01 -7.83 19.37
CA ALA A 17 -1.30 -8.36 19.02
C ALA A 17 -2.45 -7.47 19.55
N GLN A 18 -2.32 -6.89 20.75
CA GLN A 18 -3.29 -5.93 21.28
C GLN A 18 -3.40 -4.68 20.41
N LYS A 19 -2.27 -4.14 19.93
CA LYS A 19 -2.24 -2.99 19.02
C LYS A 19 -2.85 -3.35 17.66
N ILE A 20 -2.55 -4.52 17.13
CA ILE A 20 -3.18 -5.03 15.89
C ILE A 20 -4.70 -5.12 16.08
N PHE A 21 -5.17 -5.67 17.20
CA PHE A 21 -6.60 -5.78 17.49
C PHE A 21 -7.31 -4.41 17.55
N GLN A 22 -6.63 -3.35 17.97
CA GLN A 22 -7.17 -1.99 17.92
C GLN A 22 -7.22 -1.42 16.50
N ALA A 23 -6.27 -1.81 15.63
CA ALA A 23 -6.21 -1.38 14.24
C ALA A 23 -7.18 -2.14 13.31
N VAL A 24 -7.68 -3.32 13.72
CA VAL A 24 -8.64 -4.10 12.93
C VAL A 24 -10.06 -3.52 13.07
N PRO A 25 -10.76 -3.22 11.95
CA PRO A 25 -12.12 -2.68 12.01
C PRO A 25 -13.14 -3.66 12.57
N ILE A 26 -14.21 -3.08 13.12
CA ILE A 26 -15.35 -3.81 13.70
C ILE A 26 -16.39 -4.16 12.63
N GLN A 27 -16.70 -3.20 11.74
CA GLN A 27 -17.83 -3.29 10.80
C GLN A 27 -17.44 -3.94 9.47
N GLU A 28 -16.22 -3.68 9.00
CA GLU A 28 -15.71 -4.14 7.70
C GLU A 28 -14.53 -5.11 7.88
N HIS A 29 -14.36 -6.04 6.93
CA HIS A 29 -13.23 -6.95 6.91
C HIS A 29 -12.07 -6.35 6.11
N TRP A 30 -10.89 -6.28 6.70
CA TRP A 30 -9.71 -5.69 6.03
C TRP A 30 -8.67 -6.74 5.68
N HIS A 31 -8.04 -6.56 4.52
CA HIS A 31 -6.91 -7.37 4.13
C HIS A 31 -5.70 -7.12 5.05
N CYS A 32 -4.87 -8.15 5.24
CA CYS A 32 -3.64 -8.06 6.05
C CYS A 32 -2.76 -6.86 5.70
N SER A 33 -2.64 -6.53 4.40
CA SER A 33 -1.86 -5.37 3.94
C SER A 33 -2.42 -4.03 4.40
N ASN A 34 -3.76 -3.88 4.43
CA ASN A 34 -4.40 -2.63 4.84
C ASN A 34 -4.19 -2.38 6.34
N ILE A 35 -4.31 -3.43 7.15
CA ILE A 35 -4.02 -3.39 8.58
C ILE A 35 -2.54 -3.05 8.81
N TYR A 36 -1.62 -3.64 8.03
CA TYR A 36 -0.20 -3.32 8.08
C TYR A 36 0.08 -1.84 7.76
N HIS A 37 -0.54 -1.28 6.72
CA HIS A 37 -0.36 0.13 6.37
C HIS A 37 -0.90 1.06 7.47
N LEU A 38 -2.05 0.76 8.07
CA LEU A 38 -2.59 1.53 9.20
C LEU A 38 -1.68 1.46 10.43
N LEU A 39 -1.10 0.30 10.70
CA LEU A 39 -0.14 0.11 11.79
C LEU A 39 1.13 0.95 11.58
N ARG A 40 1.56 1.07 10.32
CA ARG A 40 2.72 1.89 9.96
C ARG A 40 2.44 3.39 10.05
N THR A 41 1.24 3.84 9.68
CA THR A 41 0.84 5.26 9.84
C THR A 41 0.65 5.65 11.30
N THR A 42 0.22 4.71 12.14
CA THR A 42 0.09 4.90 13.60
C THR A 42 1.42 4.76 14.36
N GLY A 43 2.54 4.57 13.65
CA GLY A 43 3.88 4.58 14.24
C GLY A 43 4.35 3.25 14.84
N THR A 44 3.65 2.14 14.56
CA THR A 44 4.12 0.81 14.98
C THR A 44 5.05 0.21 13.93
N ALA A 45 6.32 -0.02 14.32
CA ALA A 45 7.35 -0.61 13.48
C ALA A 45 7.26 -2.15 13.44
N ALA A 46 6.06 -2.71 13.26
CA ALA A 46 5.86 -4.15 13.14
C ALA A 46 6.22 -4.62 11.72
N ASP A 47 6.90 -5.77 11.59
CA ASP A 47 7.13 -6.42 10.30
C ASP A 47 5.85 -7.08 9.79
N ASN A 48 5.65 -7.12 8.46
CA ASN A 48 4.44 -7.68 7.84
C ASN A 48 4.27 -9.18 8.21
N ARG A 49 5.39 -9.92 8.27
CA ARG A 49 5.39 -11.32 8.71
C ARG A 49 4.96 -11.48 10.17
N ALA A 50 5.37 -10.56 11.04
CA ALA A 50 4.96 -10.54 12.45
C ALA A 50 3.47 -10.19 12.59
N VAL A 51 2.98 -9.22 11.82
CA VAL A 51 1.54 -8.87 11.79
C VAL A 51 0.69 -10.06 11.36
N ARG A 52 1.09 -10.76 10.30
CA ARG A 52 0.37 -11.94 9.81
C ARG A 52 0.36 -13.08 10.83
N ARG A 53 1.47 -13.31 11.52
CA ARG A 53 1.56 -14.30 12.60
C ARG A 53 0.61 -13.95 13.75
N CYS A 54 0.63 -12.71 14.23
CA CYS A 54 -0.24 -12.26 15.32
C CYS A 54 -1.72 -12.25 14.93
N LEU A 55 -2.06 -11.97 13.66
CA LEU A 55 -3.43 -12.12 13.16
C LEU A 55 -3.89 -13.60 13.18
N GLY A 56 -2.99 -14.55 12.91
CA GLY A 56 -3.24 -15.98 13.09
C GLY A 56 -3.49 -16.36 14.55
N GLU A 57 -2.64 -15.89 15.46
CA GLU A 57 -2.80 -16.12 16.91
C GLU A 57 -4.11 -15.51 17.45
N LEU A 58 -4.49 -14.31 17.00
CA LEU A 58 -5.75 -13.66 17.33
C LEU A 58 -6.99 -14.40 16.76
N LYS A 59 -6.84 -15.03 15.60
CA LYS A 59 -7.88 -15.89 15.00
C LYS A 59 -8.05 -17.17 15.79
N GLU A 60 -6.96 -17.84 16.17
CA GLU A 60 -6.98 -19.05 17.00
C GLU A 60 -7.58 -18.78 18.38
N ALA A 61 -7.28 -17.61 18.96
CA ALA A 61 -7.90 -17.13 20.20
C ALA A 61 -9.39 -16.74 20.03
N GLY A 62 -9.92 -16.70 18.81
CA GLY A 62 -11.31 -16.35 18.54
C GLY A 62 -11.65 -14.86 18.76
N LEU A 63 -10.64 -14.00 18.82
CA LEU A 63 -10.76 -12.54 18.97
C LEU A 63 -11.03 -11.85 17.62
N VAL A 64 -10.55 -12.45 16.54
CA VAL A 64 -10.69 -11.98 15.16
C VAL A 64 -11.28 -13.10 14.30
N ARG A 65 -12.18 -12.74 13.39
CA ARG A 65 -12.74 -13.65 12.37
C ARG A 65 -12.08 -13.42 11.04
N GLU A 66 -11.99 -14.48 10.25
CA GLU A 66 -11.56 -14.45 8.86
C GLU A 66 -12.73 -14.91 7.97
N PRO A 67 -13.63 -13.98 7.55
CA PRO A 67 -14.79 -14.33 6.72
C PRO A 67 -14.39 -14.78 5.31
N ILE A 68 -13.31 -14.18 4.79
CA ILE A 68 -12.71 -14.46 3.48
C ILE A 68 -11.22 -14.66 3.74
N SER A 69 -10.60 -15.63 3.06
CA SER A 69 -9.16 -15.88 3.16
C SER A 69 -8.36 -14.57 3.04
N GLY A 70 -7.54 -14.26 4.03
CA GLY A 70 -6.71 -13.06 4.11
C GLY A 70 -7.40 -11.78 4.59
N HIS A 71 -8.71 -11.81 4.89
CA HIS A 71 -9.47 -10.66 5.39
C HIS A 71 -9.88 -10.86 6.84
N PHE A 72 -9.55 -9.90 7.69
CA PHE A 72 -9.73 -9.99 9.13
C PHE A 72 -10.75 -8.97 9.62
N GLN A 73 -11.63 -9.41 10.52
CA GLN A 73 -12.64 -8.58 11.16
C GLN A 73 -12.68 -8.83 12.66
N ARG A 74 -12.78 -7.76 13.45
CA ARG A 74 -12.79 -7.85 14.91
C ARG A 74 -14.09 -8.45 15.43
N VAL A 75 -14.00 -9.45 16.31
CA VAL A 75 -15.19 -9.99 16.99
C VAL A 75 -15.51 -9.10 18.18
N THR A 76 -16.60 -8.32 18.09
CA THR A 76 -17.10 -7.60 19.26
C THR A 76 -17.79 -8.60 20.20
N PRO A 77 -17.47 -8.59 21.52
CA PRO A 77 -18.13 -9.46 22.47
C PRO A 77 -19.56 -8.98 22.64
N LYS A 78 -20.46 -9.60 21.88
CA LYS A 78 -21.90 -9.43 22.00
C LYS A 78 -22.28 -9.77 23.45
N THR A 79 -22.91 -8.83 24.14
CA THR A 79 -23.65 -9.04 25.39
C THR A 79 -24.73 -10.10 25.12
N ALA A 80 -24.35 -11.37 25.25
CA ALA A 80 -25.15 -12.60 25.14
C ALA A 80 -25.96 -12.81 23.82
N PRO A 81 -26.50 -14.01 23.56
CA PRO A 81 -25.81 -15.00 22.75
C PRO A 81 -26.54 -15.28 21.43
N SER A 82 -25.81 -15.66 20.38
CA SER A 82 -26.34 -16.68 19.47
C SER A 82 -25.23 -17.67 19.17
N ARG A 83 -25.29 -18.79 19.88
CA ARG A 83 -24.72 -20.05 19.40
C ARG A 83 -25.34 -20.32 18.04
N LYS A 84 -24.53 -20.61 17.04
CA LYS A 84 -24.97 -21.40 15.88
C LYS A 84 -23.89 -22.44 15.62
N LYS A 85 -24.01 -23.55 16.34
CA LYS A 85 -23.71 -24.88 15.83
C LYS A 85 -25.06 -25.59 15.64
N GLU A 86 -25.06 -26.54 14.71
CA GLU A 86 -26.14 -27.46 14.33
C GLU A 86 -27.32 -26.83 13.59
N GLN A 87 -28.00 -27.49 12.66
CA GLN A 87 -27.79 -28.61 11.73
C GLN A 87 -29.13 -28.63 10.97
N ASP A 88 -29.07 -28.98 9.69
CA ASP A 88 -30.13 -29.47 8.79
C ASP A 88 -31.65 -29.13 8.97
N MET A 89 -32.19 -28.54 7.89
CA MET A 89 -33.53 -28.67 7.24
C MET A 89 -34.81 -28.12 7.94
N PRO A 90 -35.97 -27.99 7.23
CA PRO A 90 -36.23 -27.03 6.13
C PRO A 90 -37.62 -26.31 6.24
N LYS A 91 -37.81 -25.27 5.41
CA LYS A 91 -39.06 -24.49 5.14
C LYS A 91 -39.50 -23.53 6.27
N GLU A 92 -40.08 -22.36 6.05
CA GLU A 92 -40.68 -21.76 4.86
C GLU A 92 -40.64 -20.22 4.97
N ALA A 93 -40.63 -19.60 3.79
CA ALA A 93 -40.86 -18.21 3.44
C ALA A 93 -41.27 -17.21 4.55
N LEU A 94 -40.50 -16.12 4.63
CA LEU A 94 -41.06 -14.76 4.68
C LEU A 94 -40.17 -13.83 3.85
N LYS A 95 -40.68 -13.48 2.68
CA LYS A 95 -40.22 -12.36 1.86
C LYS A 95 -40.32 -11.07 2.68
N VAL A 96 -39.19 -10.41 2.90
CA VAL A 96 -39.16 -8.93 2.94
C VAL A 96 -37.99 -8.48 2.08
N VAL A 97 -38.37 -8.12 0.85
CA VAL A 97 -37.57 -7.45 -0.15
C VAL A 97 -37.13 -6.11 0.43
N SER A 98 -35.87 -5.98 0.81
CA SER A 98 -35.18 -4.69 0.74
C SER A 98 -34.33 -4.73 -0.51
N ALA A 99 -34.79 -3.98 -1.51
CA ALA A 99 -34.18 -3.86 -2.82
C ALA A 99 -32.77 -3.26 -2.68
N THR A 100 -31.75 -4.12 -2.50
CA THR A 100 -30.42 -3.81 -3.01
C THR A 100 -30.54 -3.84 -4.52
N LYS A 101 -30.60 -2.64 -5.09
CA LYS A 101 -30.41 -2.35 -6.51
C LYS A 101 -29.19 -3.15 -6.97
N LYS A 102 -29.44 -4.32 -7.58
CA LYS A 102 -28.44 -5.16 -8.20
C LYS A 102 -27.82 -4.27 -9.26
N SER A 103 -26.59 -3.79 -9.06
CA SER A 103 -25.89 -3.09 -10.12
C SER A 103 -25.76 -4.09 -11.26
N GLU A 104 -26.46 -3.85 -12.36
CA GLU A 104 -26.45 -4.67 -13.56
C GLU A 104 -25.12 -4.52 -14.35
N ALA A 105 -24.02 -4.20 -13.68
CA ALA A 105 -22.71 -4.52 -14.20
C ALA A 105 -22.49 -6.01 -13.93
N GLY A 106 -22.67 -6.84 -14.96
CA GLY A 106 -22.31 -8.26 -14.87
C GLY A 106 -20.85 -8.40 -14.43
N ALA A 107 -20.48 -9.53 -13.82
CA ALA A 107 -19.09 -9.76 -13.39
C ALA A 107 -18.05 -9.51 -14.51
N LEU A 108 -18.45 -9.73 -15.77
CA LEU A 108 -17.64 -9.42 -16.96
C LEU A 108 -17.47 -7.91 -17.22
N ASP A 109 -18.48 -7.09 -16.92
CA ASP A 109 -18.42 -5.64 -17.07
C ASP A 109 -17.48 -5.02 -16.02
N VAL A 110 -17.52 -5.53 -14.78
CA VAL A 110 -16.54 -5.16 -13.72
C VAL A 110 -15.13 -5.62 -14.08
N LEU A 111 -14.96 -6.80 -14.67
CA LEU A 111 -13.65 -7.25 -15.15
C LEU A 111 -13.15 -6.39 -16.32
N ALA A 112 -14.03 -5.96 -17.22
CA ALA A 112 -13.70 -5.05 -18.31
C ALA A 112 -13.27 -3.68 -17.78
N SER A 113 -13.98 -3.13 -16.79
CA SER A 113 -13.61 -1.85 -16.16
C SER A 113 -12.25 -1.94 -15.46
N LEU A 114 -12.01 -2.99 -14.67
CA LEU A 114 -10.73 -3.22 -14.01
C LEU A 114 -9.58 -3.40 -15.01
N SER A 115 -9.83 -4.09 -16.12
CA SER A 115 -8.84 -4.24 -17.19
C SER A 115 -8.51 -2.89 -17.84
N HIS A 116 -9.52 -2.05 -18.05
CA HIS A 116 -9.33 -0.71 -18.59
C HIS A 116 -8.54 0.19 -17.62
N GLU A 117 -8.84 0.13 -16.32
CA GLU A 117 -8.08 0.85 -15.30
C GLU A 117 -6.60 0.46 -15.30
N VAL A 118 -6.29 -0.84 -15.36
CA VAL A 118 -4.90 -1.31 -15.43
C VAL A 118 -4.19 -0.81 -16.69
N ILE A 119 -4.86 -0.85 -17.84
CA ILE A 119 -4.31 -0.33 -19.11
C ILE A 119 -4.06 1.17 -19.02
N SER A 120 -5.00 1.93 -18.46
CA SER A 120 -4.85 3.39 -18.28
C SER A 120 -3.65 3.71 -17.41
N VAL A 121 -3.48 3.01 -16.28
CA VAL A 121 -2.34 3.21 -15.39
C VAL A 121 -1.02 2.87 -16.08
N ALA A 122 -0.99 1.80 -16.87
CA ALA A 122 0.19 1.42 -17.63
C ALA A 122 0.58 2.48 -18.67
N GLU A 123 -0.41 3.06 -19.37
CA GLU A 123 -0.16 4.11 -20.36
C GLU A 123 0.33 5.40 -19.70
N ASP A 124 -0.28 5.81 -18.59
CA ASP A 124 0.19 6.97 -17.83
C ASP A 124 1.63 6.81 -17.35
N PHE A 125 1.97 5.63 -16.85
CA PHE A 125 3.33 5.32 -16.41
C PHE A 125 4.32 5.31 -17.58
N SER A 126 3.96 4.68 -18.70
CA SER A 126 4.74 4.69 -19.95
C SER A 126 5.00 6.12 -20.43
N GLN A 127 3.97 6.98 -20.41
CA GLN A 127 4.10 8.37 -20.81
C GLN A 127 5.00 9.17 -19.86
N ARG A 128 4.92 8.92 -18.55
CA ARG A 128 5.82 9.52 -17.56
C ARG A 128 7.27 9.09 -17.78
N LEU A 129 7.52 7.81 -18.04
CA LEU A 129 8.85 7.30 -18.35
C LEU A 129 9.43 7.92 -19.63
N LYS A 130 8.63 8.02 -20.70
CA LYS A 130 9.05 8.67 -21.95
C LYS A 130 9.42 10.15 -21.74
N ARG A 131 8.62 10.90 -20.97
CA ARG A 131 8.93 12.29 -20.62
C ARG A 131 10.22 12.41 -19.81
N LEU A 132 10.44 11.49 -18.87
CA LEU A 132 11.66 11.47 -18.07
C LEU A 132 12.88 11.18 -18.94
N ALA A 133 12.79 10.22 -19.85
CA ALA A 133 13.86 9.92 -20.81
C ALA A 133 14.20 11.15 -21.68
N ALA A 134 13.20 11.83 -22.24
CA ALA A 134 13.41 13.04 -23.04
C ALA A 134 14.12 14.15 -22.25
N ARG A 135 13.79 14.33 -20.96
CA ARG A 135 14.48 15.30 -20.10
C ARG A 135 15.92 14.90 -19.81
N ILE A 136 16.22 13.60 -19.69
CA ILE A 136 17.59 13.13 -19.53
C ILE A 136 18.40 13.43 -20.79
N GLU A 137 17.83 13.17 -21.97
CA GLU A 137 18.48 13.49 -23.25
C GLU A 137 18.75 14.99 -23.40
N GLU A 138 17.78 15.84 -23.07
CA GLU A 138 17.95 17.30 -23.08
C GLU A 138 19.06 17.76 -22.13
N VAL A 139 19.06 17.27 -20.90
CA VAL A 139 20.11 17.59 -19.93
C VAL A 139 21.47 17.08 -20.42
N ALA A 140 21.54 15.87 -20.97
CA ALA A 140 22.78 15.33 -21.53
C ALA A 140 23.34 16.21 -22.66
N LEU A 141 22.48 16.68 -23.57
CA LEU A 141 22.88 17.62 -24.63
C LEU A 141 23.39 18.95 -24.06
N SER A 142 22.72 19.50 -23.05
CA SER A 142 23.17 20.74 -22.40
C SER A 142 24.53 20.59 -21.71
N VAL A 143 24.76 19.46 -21.04
CA VAL A 143 26.03 19.15 -20.36
C VAL A 143 27.15 19.03 -21.38
N GLU A 144 26.92 18.34 -22.50
CA GLU A 144 27.94 18.23 -23.55
C GLU A 144 28.29 19.59 -24.15
N ALA A 145 27.29 20.43 -24.43
CA ALA A 145 27.51 21.80 -24.91
C ALA A 145 28.30 22.66 -23.90
N GLU A 146 28.01 22.54 -22.59
CA GLU A 146 28.78 23.20 -21.55
C GLU A 146 30.23 22.69 -21.49
N ARG A 147 30.44 21.38 -21.67
CA ARG A 147 31.78 20.78 -21.66
C ARG A 147 32.63 21.27 -22.83
N GLU A 148 32.06 21.31 -24.03
CA GLU A 148 32.73 21.82 -25.23
C GLU A 148 33.07 23.31 -25.06
N GLY A 149 32.09 24.13 -24.65
CA GLY A 149 32.32 25.55 -24.41
C GLY A 149 33.36 25.83 -23.32
N ASN A 150 33.39 25.02 -22.25
CA ASN A 150 34.41 25.13 -21.20
C ASN A 150 35.80 24.72 -21.71
N ALA A 151 35.89 23.67 -22.53
CA ALA A 151 37.15 23.24 -23.15
C ALA A 151 37.74 24.35 -24.05
N GLU A 152 36.91 25.02 -24.85
CA GLU A 152 37.34 26.16 -25.67
C GLU A 152 37.84 27.34 -24.82
N ARG A 153 37.11 27.71 -23.76
CA ARG A 153 37.51 28.79 -22.85
C ARG A 153 38.82 28.48 -22.16
N LEU A 154 39.00 27.24 -21.71
CA LEU A 154 40.26 26.78 -21.13
C LEU A 154 41.42 26.82 -22.14
N ALA A 155 41.18 26.47 -23.40
CA ALA A 155 42.18 26.57 -24.45
C ALA A 155 42.60 28.03 -24.69
N LYS A 156 41.63 28.95 -24.84
CA LYS A 156 41.88 30.40 -24.97
C LYS A 156 42.61 30.97 -23.75
N PHE A 157 42.21 30.57 -22.55
CA PHE A 157 42.88 30.99 -21.31
C PHE A 157 44.34 30.54 -21.28
N LYS A 158 44.64 29.28 -21.65
CA LYS A 158 46.02 28.78 -21.76
C LYS A 158 46.83 29.54 -22.80
N GLN A 159 46.22 29.87 -23.94
CA GLN A 159 46.87 30.69 -24.98
C GLN A 159 47.21 32.08 -24.45
N LEU A 160 46.28 32.76 -23.78
CA LEU A 160 46.54 34.05 -23.13
C LEU A 160 47.64 33.93 -22.07
N GLN A 161 47.61 32.88 -21.25
CA GLN A 161 48.66 32.63 -20.26
C GLN A 161 50.04 32.45 -20.91
N SER A 162 50.12 31.75 -22.06
CA SER A 162 51.38 31.61 -22.80
C SER A 162 51.88 32.92 -23.38
N LEU A 163 50.99 33.76 -23.92
CA LEU A 163 51.34 35.08 -24.46
C LEU A 163 51.84 36.03 -23.37
N LEU A 164 51.19 36.02 -22.20
CA LEU A 164 51.65 36.82 -21.05
C LEU A 164 53.02 36.35 -20.56
N LYS A 165 53.25 35.03 -20.51
CA LYS A 165 54.57 34.48 -20.14
C LYS A 165 55.65 34.84 -21.15
N SER A 166 55.37 34.81 -22.46
CA SER A 166 56.35 35.20 -23.47
C SER A 166 56.69 36.69 -23.38
N LEU A 167 55.71 37.56 -23.12
CA LEU A 167 55.95 39.00 -22.92
C LEU A 167 56.74 39.31 -21.63
N GLN A 168 56.61 38.49 -20.59
CA GLN A 168 57.39 38.64 -19.35
C GLN A 168 58.82 38.09 -19.47
N GLY A 169 59.11 37.25 -20.48
CA GLY A 169 60.41 36.60 -20.68
C GLY A 169 61.36 37.30 -21.67
N GLU A 170 60.97 38.44 -22.26
CA GLU A 170 61.80 39.23 -23.19
C GLU A 170 62.55 40.40 -22.50
N GLN A 171 63.13 40.17 -21.31
CA GLN A 171 64.14 41.06 -20.71
C GLN A 171 65.42 40.30 -20.37
#